data_AF-A0A254QDV2-F1
#
_entry.id   AF-A0A254QDV2-F1
#
_cell.length_a   1.000
_cell.length_b   1.000
_cell.length_c   1.000
_cell.angle_alpha   90.00
_cell.angle_beta   90.00
_cell.angle_gamma   90.00
#
_symmetry.space_group_name_H-M   'P 1'
#
loop_
_entity.id
_entity.type
_entity.pdbx_description
1 polymer ?
#
loop_
_entity_poly.entity_id
_entity_poly.type
_entity_poly.pdbx_seq_one_letter_code
_entity_poly.pdbx_strand_id
1 'polypeptide(L)'
;MGIGDKLSSFSNNVQEGAKSTAMTIMHITLRLITGLLVGGTLALIGQELIGYGTFALIFATVVVVAVIMKLLSQWSFAQILIFDLIVVLVGMLLRMYILVAP
;
A
#
# COMPACT_ATOMS: atom_id res chain seq x y z
N MET A 1 -23.28 -13.61 -38.49
CA MET A 1 -22.75 -12.88 -37.31
C MET A 1 -23.35 -11.50 -37.35
N GLY A 2 -24.51 -11.34 -36.72
CA GLY A 2 -25.30 -10.11 -36.79
C GLY A 2 -24.63 -8.97 -36.03
N ILE A 3 -25.00 -7.74 -36.34
CA ILE A 3 -24.56 -6.54 -35.59
C ILE A 3 -24.86 -6.69 -34.09
N GLY A 4 -25.94 -7.41 -33.72
CA GLY A 4 -26.28 -7.76 -32.34
C GLY A 4 -25.22 -8.62 -31.61
N ASP A 5 -24.60 -9.59 -32.30
CA ASP A 5 -23.53 -10.44 -31.72
C ASP A 5 -22.23 -9.65 -31.52
N LYS A 6 -21.97 -8.68 -32.40
CA LYS A 6 -20.84 -7.76 -32.27
C LYS A 6 -21.07 -6.74 -31.15
N LEU A 7 -22.32 -6.30 -30.95
CA LEU A 7 -22.67 -5.39 -29.85
C LEU A 7 -22.59 -6.09 -28.48
N SER A 8 -23.08 -7.33 -28.39
CA SER A 8 -23.03 -8.11 -27.14
C SER A 8 -21.60 -8.48 -26.75
N SER A 9 -20.77 -8.89 -27.72
CA SER A 9 -19.34 -9.11 -27.49
C SER A 9 -18.60 -7.82 -27.12
N PHE A 10 -18.91 -6.69 -27.75
CA PHE A 10 -18.34 -5.39 -27.37
C PHE A 10 -18.73 -4.99 -25.94
N SER A 11 -20.01 -5.12 -25.57
CA SER A 11 -20.49 -4.87 -24.21
C SER A 11 -19.80 -5.74 -23.17
N ASN A 12 -19.61 -7.03 -23.45
CA ASN A 12 -18.93 -7.95 -22.55
C ASN A 12 -17.45 -7.57 -22.37
N ASN A 13 -16.75 -7.24 -23.46
CA ASN A 13 -15.35 -6.80 -23.41
C ASN A 13 -15.19 -5.50 -22.61
N VAL A 14 -16.12 -4.56 -22.72
CA VAL A 14 -16.13 -3.32 -21.93
C VAL A 14 -16.37 -3.63 -20.44
N GLN A 15 -17.32 -4.51 -20.13
CA GLN A 15 -17.60 -4.89 -18.73
C GLN A 15 -16.40 -5.59 -18.08
N GLU A 16 -15.72 -6.46 -18.83
CA GLU A 16 -14.55 -7.21 -18.37
C GLU A 16 -13.33 -6.30 -18.19
N GLY A 17 -13.11 -5.37 -19.14
CA GLY A 17 -12.09 -4.32 -19.04
C GLY A 17 -12.32 -3.38 -17.85
N ALA A 18 -13.57 -2.98 -17.59
CA ALA A 18 -13.93 -2.15 -16.45
C ALA A 18 -13.67 -2.87 -15.11
N LYS A 19 -14.05 -4.16 -15.00
CA LYS A 19 -13.77 -4.98 -13.81
C LYS A 19 -12.27 -5.14 -13.56
N SER A 20 -11.49 -5.45 -14.60
CA SER A 20 -10.04 -5.61 -14.51
C SER A 20 -9.34 -4.31 -14.07
N THR A 21 -9.78 -3.18 -14.65
CA THR A 21 -9.26 -1.86 -14.30
C THR A 21 -9.60 -1.49 -12.85
N ALA A 22 -10.84 -1.74 -12.41
CA ALA A 22 -11.26 -1.49 -11.04
C ALA A 22 -10.44 -2.30 -10.03
N MET A 23 -10.21 -3.59 -10.30
CA MET A 23 -9.36 -4.46 -9.47
C MET A 23 -7.92 -3.93 -9.39
N THR A 24 -7.36 -3.49 -10.51
CA THR A 24 -5.99 -2.95 -10.58
C THR A 24 -5.86 -1.64 -9.78
N ILE A 25 -6.82 -0.73 -9.94
CA ILE A 25 -6.87 0.54 -9.20
C ILE A 25 -6.99 0.29 -7.70
N MET A 26 -7.85 -0.65 -7.30
CA MET A 26 -8.03 -1.03 -5.90
C MET A 26 -6.72 -1.58 -5.31
N HIS A 27 -6.02 -2.44 -6.04
CA HIS A 27 -4.73 -2.97 -5.64
C HIS A 27 -3.66 -1.88 -5.47
N ILE A 28 -3.56 -0.95 -6.42
CA ILE A 28 -2.59 0.15 -6.37
C ILE A 28 -2.89 1.08 -5.20
N THR A 29 -4.16 1.44 -5.02
CA THR A 29 -4.60 2.31 -3.92
C THR A 29 -4.24 1.71 -2.57
N LEU A 30 -4.52 0.41 -2.37
CA LEU A 30 -4.22 -0.25 -1.10
C LEU A 30 -2.72 -0.29 -0.82
N ARG A 31 -1.90 -0.65 -1.81
CA ARG A 31 -0.43 -0.62 -1.68
C ARG A 31 0.10 0.77 -1.35
N LEU A 32 -0.48 1.81 -1.94
CA LEU A 32 -0.08 3.19 -1.70
C LEU A 32 -0.40 3.62 -0.27
N ILE A 33 -1.59 3.26 0.23
CA ILE A 33 -1.99 3.54 1.62
C ILE A 33 -1.09 2.80 2.61
N THR A 34 -0.88 1.50 2.41
CA THR A 34 0.04 0.69 3.23
C THR A 34 1.46 1.27 3.20
N GLY A 35 1.97 1.58 2.00
CA GLY A 35 3.29 2.15 1.82
C GLY A 35 3.47 3.48 2.55
N LEU A 36 2.48 4.37 2.48
CA LEU A 36 2.50 5.65 3.20
C LEU A 36 2.44 5.47 4.71
N LEU A 37 1.58 4.59 5.22
CA LEU A 37 1.48 4.35 6.66
C LEU A 37 2.77 3.76 7.22
N VAL A 38 3.28 2.68 6.64
CA VAL A 38 4.49 2.01 7.12
C VAL A 38 5.72 2.88 6.86
N GLY A 39 5.84 3.44 5.66
CA GLY A 39 6.97 4.28 5.28
C GLY A 39 7.03 5.59 6.06
N GLY A 40 5.89 6.25 6.28
CA GLY A 40 5.80 7.44 7.12
C GLY A 40 6.14 7.13 8.58
N THR A 41 5.65 6.02 9.13
CA THR A 41 5.97 5.60 10.50
C THR A 41 7.48 5.33 10.66
N LEU A 42 8.09 4.59 9.73
CA LEU A 42 9.52 4.32 9.76
C LEU A 42 10.37 5.58 9.58
N ALA A 43 9.95 6.50 8.71
CA ALA A 43 10.62 7.79 8.53
C ALA A 43 10.54 8.63 9.81
N LEU A 44 9.37 8.72 10.46
CA LEU A 44 9.23 9.43 11.73
C LEU A 44 10.09 8.83 12.84
N ILE A 45 10.13 7.50 12.95
CA ILE A 45 11.03 6.83 13.90
C ILE A 45 12.49 7.18 13.59
N GLY A 46 12.90 7.12 12.32
CA GLY A 46 14.26 7.50 11.92
C GLY A 46 14.58 8.97 12.24
N GLN A 47 13.61 9.86 12.08
CA GLN A 47 13.76 11.28 12.42
C GLN A 47 14.01 11.46 13.91
N GLU A 48 13.25 10.78 14.76
CA GLU A 48 13.40 10.86 16.21
C GLU A 48 14.76 10.31 16.68
N LEU A 49 15.25 9.24 16.04
CA LEU A 49 16.53 8.60 16.40
C LEU A 49 17.76 9.38 15.95
N ILE A 50 17.72 10.00 14.77
CA ILE A 50 18.90 10.64 14.13
C ILE A 50 18.83 12.17 14.18
N GLY A 51 17.63 12.75 14.38
CA GLY A 51 17.43 14.20 14.46
C GLY A 51 17.57 14.93 13.13
N TYR A 52 17.35 14.27 11.99
CA TYR A 52 17.49 14.90 10.67
C TYR A 52 16.33 15.87 10.34
N GLY A 53 16.61 16.86 9.49
CA GLY A 53 15.63 17.91 9.13
C GLY A 53 14.53 17.46 8.17
N THR A 54 13.51 18.30 7.98
CA THR A 54 12.29 18.01 7.19
C THR A 54 12.56 17.57 5.75
N PHE A 55 13.59 18.12 5.10
CA PHE A 55 13.94 17.70 3.73
C PHE A 55 14.39 16.23 3.68
N ALA A 56 15.22 15.81 4.64
CA ALA A 56 15.66 14.43 4.76
C ALA A 56 14.49 13.49 5.13
N LEU A 57 13.52 13.96 5.93
CA LEU A 57 12.29 13.22 6.22
C LEU A 57 11.47 12.93 4.98
N ILE A 58 11.22 13.95 4.15
CA ILE A 58 10.44 13.78 2.92
C ILE A 58 11.16 12.78 2.00
N PHE A 59 12.47 12.94 1.85
CA PHE A 59 13.28 12.03 1.04
C PHE A 59 13.22 10.60 1.57
N ALA A 60 13.47 10.39 2.87
CA ALA A 60 13.42 9.08 3.50
C ALA A 60 12.04 8.44 3.37
N THR A 61 10.97 9.22 3.58
CA THR A 61 9.58 8.75 3.42
C THR A 61 9.34 8.27 1.99
N VAL A 62 9.68 9.08 0.98
CA VAL A 62 9.48 8.71 -0.44
C VAL A 62 10.27 7.46 -0.80
N VAL A 63 11.52 7.34 -0.35
CA VAL A 63 12.37 6.17 -0.61
C VAL A 63 11.77 4.92 0.03
N VAL A 64 11.37 4.97 1.31
CA VAL A 64 10.79 3.80 1.99
C VAL A 64 9.44 3.42 1.38
N VAL A 65 8.60 4.40 1.04
CA VAL A 65 7.32 4.16 0.32
C VAL A 65 7.59 3.47 -1.01
N ALA A 66 8.56 3.94 -1.80
CA ALA A 66 8.92 3.32 -3.08
C ALA A 66 9.42 1.88 -2.91
N VAL A 67 10.20 1.60 -1.87
CA VAL A 67 10.65 0.25 -1.53
C VAL A 67 9.46 -0.64 -1.17
N ILE A 68 8.53 -0.18 -0.33
CA ILE A 68 7.35 -0.96 0.04
C ILE A 68 6.43 -1.19 -1.16
N MET A 69 6.22 -0.18 -2.00
CA MET A 69 5.45 -0.32 -3.25
C MET A 69 6.05 -1.40 -4.16
N LYS A 70 7.39 -1.45 -4.27
CA LYS A 70 8.08 -2.50 -5.05
C LYS A 70 7.95 -3.88 -4.39
N LEU A 71 8.08 -3.97 -3.07
CA LEU A 71 7.95 -5.21 -2.31
C LEU A 71 6.54 -5.82 -2.46
N LEU A 72 5.51 -4.99 -2.29
CA LEU A 72 4.11 -5.41 -2.36
C LEU A 72 3.63 -5.62 -3.80
N SER A 73 4.44 -5.30 -4.83
CA SER A 73 4.03 -5.31 -6.24
C SER A 73 3.54 -6.68 -6.73
N GLN A 74 4.09 -7.76 -6.18
CA GLN A 74 3.74 -9.14 -6.54
C GLN A 74 2.74 -9.80 -5.57
N TRP A 75 2.32 -9.08 -4.52
CA TRP A 75 1.49 -9.64 -3.46
C TRP A 75 0.01 -9.51 -3.80
N SER A 76 -0.78 -10.51 -3.40
CA SER A 76 -2.24 -10.52 -3.56
C SER A 76 -2.92 -9.57 -2.56
N PHE A 77 -4.15 -9.18 -2.86
CA PHE A 77 -4.96 -8.32 -1.98
C PHE A 77 -5.00 -8.83 -0.53
N ALA A 78 -5.27 -10.13 -0.36
CA ALA A 78 -5.36 -10.76 0.96
C ALA A 78 -4.01 -10.75 1.69
N GLN A 79 -2.90 -10.97 0.98
CA GLN A 79 -1.56 -10.93 1.58
C GLN A 79 -1.21 -9.54 2.11
N ILE A 80 -1.56 -8.49 1.38
CA ILE A 80 -1.31 -7.11 1.82
C ILE A 80 -2.15 -6.78 3.07
N LEU A 81 -3.41 -7.22 3.10
CA LEU A 81 -4.29 -7.00 4.24
C LEU A 81 -3.82 -7.75 5.50
N ILE A 82 -3.33 -8.99 5.34
CA ILE A 82 -2.71 -9.74 6.44
C ILE A 82 -1.44 -9.04 6.93
N PHE A 83 -0.61 -8.53 6.01
CA PHE A 83 0.58 -7.77 6.37
C PHE A 83 0.24 -6.51 7.17
N ASP A 84 -0.74 -5.72 6.74
CA ASP A 84 -1.19 -4.55 7.48
C ASP A 84 -1.64 -4.91 8.90
N LEU A 85 -2.38 -6.01 9.05
CA LEU A 85 -2.85 -6.51 10.34
C LEU A 85 -1.66 -6.88 11.25
N ILE A 86 -0.64 -7.55 10.71
CA ILE A 86 0.60 -7.88 11.42
C ILE A 86 1.36 -6.61 11.82
N VAL A 87 1.53 -5.65 10.91
CA VAL A 87 2.24 -4.39 11.19
C VAL A 87 1.55 -3.60 12.30
N VAL A 88 0.22 -3.52 12.28
CA VAL A 88 -0.55 -2.87 13.34
C VAL A 88 -0.37 -3.60 14.68
N LEU A 89 -0.44 -4.94 14.69
CA LEU A 89 -0.17 -5.75 15.89
C LEU A 89 1.24 -5.49 16.46
N VAL A 90 2.27 -5.50 15.60
CA VAL A 90 3.65 -5.22 15.99
C VAL A 90 3.78 -3.79 16.54
N GLY A 91 3.16 -2.80 15.89
CA GLY A 91 3.15 -1.42 16.36
C GLY A 91 2.50 -1.27 17.74
N MET A 92 1.39 -1.97 17.99
CA MET A 92 0.74 -1.98 19.31
C MET A 92 1.62 -2.64 20.38
N LEU A 93 2.29 -3.74 20.05
CA LEU A 93 3.24 -4.37 20.96
C LEU A 93 4.42 -3.43 21.28
N LEU A 94 5.03 -2.82 20.26
CA LEU A 94 6.11 -1.86 20.44
C LEU A 94 5.68 -0.66 21.29
N ARG A 95 4.46 -0.13 21.07
CA ARG A 95 3.89 0.93 21.93
C ARG A 95 3.82 0.51 23.40
N MET A 96 3.41 -0.74 23.68
CA MET A 96 3.37 -1.25 25.05
C MET A 96 4.78 -1.29 25.66
N TYR A 97 5.79 -1.75 24.93
CA TYR A 97 7.17 -1.76 25.41
C TYR A 97 7.73 -0.36 25.64
N ILE A 98 7.46 0.60 24.74
CA ILE A 98 7.91 1.99 24.88
C ILE A 98 7.25 2.69 26.07
N LEU A 99 5.96 2.42 26.34
CA LEU A 99 5.23 3.03 27.47
C LEU A 99 5.55 2.40 28.83
N VAL A 100 6.04 1.16 28.86
CA VAL A 100 6.42 0.46 30.09
C VAL A 100 7.90 0.68 30.44
N ALA A 101 8.72 1.11 29.46
CA ALA A 101 10.09 1.54 29.72
C ALA A 101 10.06 2.88 30.50
N PRO A 102 10.62 2.95 31.73
CA PRO A 102 10.69 4.16 32.54
C PRO A 102 11.64 5.22 31.95
#